data_AF-A0A0Q5GSV0-F1
#
_entry.id   AF-A0A0Q5GSV0-F1
#
_cell.length_a   1.000
_cell.length_b   1.000
_cell.length_c   1.000
_cell.angle_alpha   90.00
_cell.angle_beta   90.00
_cell.angle_gamma   90.00
#
_symmetry.space_group_name_H-M   'P 1'
#
loop_
_entity.id
_entity.type
_entity.pdbx_description
1 polymer ?
#
loop_
_entity_poly.entity_id
_entity_poly.type
_entity_poly.pdbx_seq_one_letter_code
_entity_poly.pdbx_strand_id
1 'polypeptide(L)'
;MGAYTDAPIVFERLDGIRYRQHGRTSWELGHKGSDHWEHVEDVTVFDVSIPLALRWIFDPHDPRYLKAAALHDELLRRGFDRVTAAGAFNEALKADGVSAARRLAMVSAVAFYRWS
;
A
#
# COMPACT_ATOMS: atom_id res chain seq x y z
N MET A 1 -2.25 15.63 7.83
CA MET A 1 -3.07 15.85 6.62
C MET A 1 -2.10 16.02 5.46
N GLY A 2 -2.05 15.03 4.59
CA GLY A 2 -1.06 14.92 3.52
C GLY A 2 -1.75 14.47 2.24
N ALA A 3 -1.23 14.90 1.09
CA ALA A 3 -1.79 14.67 -0.25
C ALA A 3 -2.21 13.20 -0.52
N TYR A 4 -1.61 12.25 0.20
CA TYR A 4 -2.03 10.87 0.25
C TYR A 4 -3.47 10.71 0.75
N THR A 5 -3.79 11.10 1.99
CA THR A 5 -5.07 10.79 2.64
C THR A 5 -6.26 11.46 1.96
N ASP A 6 -6.07 12.64 1.38
CA ASP A 6 -7.13 13.46 0.77
C ASP A 6 -7.39 13.12 -0.71
N ALA A 7 -6.62 12.22 -1.32
CA ALA A 7 -6.81 11.84 -2.72
C ALA A 7 -8.14 11.07 -2.89
N PRO A 8 -9.05 11.52 -3.79
CA PRO A 8 -10.29 10.82 -4.09
C PRO A 8 -9.96 9.60 -4.97
N ILE A 9 -9.60 8.50 -4.30
CA ILE A 9 -9.20 7.27 -4.97
C ILE A 9 -10.39 6.31 -5.04
N VAL A 10 -10.64 5.79 -6.25
CA VAL A 10 -11.61 4.73 -6.49
C VAL A 10 -10.85 3.46 -6.84
N PHE A 11 -11.14 2.36 -6.15
CA PHE A 11 -10.55 1.06 -6.45
C PHE A 11 -11.54 0.20 -7.23
N GLU A 12 -11.18 -0.13 -8.46
CA GLU A 12 -11.92 -1.07 -9.31
C GLU A 12 -11.33 -2.47 -9.10
N ARG A 13 -12.17 -3.43 -8.69
CA ARG A 13 -11.75 -4.83 -8.55
C ARG A 13 -11.74 -5.49 -9.92
N LEU A 14 -10.58 -6.01 -10.34
CA LEU A 14 -10.44 -6.69 -11.63
C LEU A 14 -10.70 -8.19 -11.50
N ASP A 15 -9.99 -8.85 -10.59
CA ASP A 15 -10.13 -10.29 -10.33
C ASP A 15 -9.52 -10.66 -8.97
N GLY A 16 -10.17 -11.53 -8.19
CA GLY A 16 -9.62 -12.01 -6.92
C GLY A 16 -9.18 -10.89 -5.97
N ILE A 17 -7.86 -10.74 -5.81
CA ILE A 17 -7.16 -9.71 -5.00
C ILE A 17 -6.45 -8.63 -5.84
N ARG A 18 -6.71 -8.61 -7.15
CA ARG A 18 -6.18 -7.65 -8.11
C ARG A 18 -7.12 -6.47 -8.25
N TYR A 19 -6.55 -5.28 -8.15
CA TYR A 19 -7.28 -4.03 -8.23
C TYR A 19 -6.61 -3.08 -9.21
N ARG A 20 -7.43 -2.16 -9.72
CA ARG A 20 -6.99 -0.98 -10.45
C ARG A 20 -7.34 0.25 -9.63
N GLN A 21 -6.36 1.11 -9.40
CA GLN A 21 -6.55 2.42 -8.81
C GLN A 21 -7.01 3.40 -9.89
N HIS A 22 -8.06 4.16 -9.59
CA HIS A 22 -8.44 5.37 -10.34
C HIS A 22 -8.19 6.59 -9.46
N GLY A 23 -7.47 7.56 -9.99
CA GLY A 23 -6.94 8.73 -9.30
C GLY A 23 -5.44 8.63 -8.99
N ARG A 24 -4.76 9.78 -9.00
CA ARG A 24 -3.34 9.87 -8.66
C ARG A 24 -3.16 10.03 -7.16
N THR A 25 -2.31 9.19 -6.57
CA THR A 25 -1.88 9.33 -5.18
C THR A 25 -0.43 9.78 -5.14
N SER A 26 -0.12 10.77 -4.31
CA SER A 26 1.26 11.22 -4.06
C SER A 26 1.66 10.91 -2.63
N TRP A 27 2.82 10.28 -2.46
CA TRP A 27 3.41 9.94 -1.18
C TRP A 27 4.81 10.52 -1.06
N GLU A 28 5.16 11.04 0.10
CA GLU A 28 6.49 11.55 0.37
C GLU A 28 7.27 10.52 1.21
N LEU A 29 8.38 10.01 0.67
CA LEU A 29 9.14 8.94 1.30
C LEU A 29 9.93 9.42 2.52
N GLY A 30 10.00 8.56 3.54
CA GLY A 30 10.82 8.75 4.75
C GLY A 30 10.17 9.66 5.78
N HIS A 31 9.93 10.93 5.45
CA HIS A 31 9.25 11.88 6.33
C HIS A 31 8.62 13.01 5.51
N LYS A 32 7.66 13.70 6.12
CA LYS A 32 7.04 14.89 5.52
C LYS A 32 8.09 16.01 5.39
N GLY A 33 8.23 16.58 4.19
CA GLY A 33 9.24 17.58 3.85
C GLY A 33 10.60 17.01 3.43
N SER A 34 10.66 15.73 3.04
CA SER A 34 11.87 15.12 2.47
C SER A 34 12.12 15.48 1.00
N ASP A 35 11.13 16.09 0.33
CA ASP A 35 11.11 16.37 -1.12
C ASP A 35 11.24 15.13 -2.02
N HIS A 36 11.21 13.92 -1.46
CA HIS A 36 11.21 12.66 -2.18
C HIS A 36 9.79 12.18 -2.44
N TRP A 37 9.21 12.68 -3.53
CA TRP A 37 7.84 12.37 -3.93
C TRP A 37 7.75 11.14 -4.83
N GLU A 38 6.93 10.21 -4.40
CA GLU A 38 6.51 9.04 -5.16
C GLU A 38 5.07 9.18 -5.58
N HIS A 39 4.77 8.74 -6.80
CA HIS A 39 3.46 8.91 -7.39
C HIS A 39 2.93 7.55 -7.83
N VAL A 40 1.75 7.19 -7.33
CA VAL A 40 0.94 6.12 -7.89
C VAL A 40 0.04 6.78 -8.92
N GLU A 41 0.34 6.57 -10.20
CA GLU A 41 -0.41 7.14 -11.30
C GLU A 41 -1.82 6.53 -11.42
N ASP A 42 -2.69 7.26 -12.11
CA ASP A 42 -4.02 6.79 -12.45
C ASP A 42 -3.96 5.49 -13.29
N VAL A 43 -4.98 4.62 -13.14
CA VAL A 43 -5.10 3.33 -13.83
C VAL A 43 -4.03 2.29 -13.41
N THR A 44 -3.27 2.54 -12.34
CA THR A 44 -2.28 1.60 -11.80
C THR A 44 -2.94 0.30 -11.33
N VAL A 45 -2.44 -0.84 -11.85
CA VAL A 45 -2.88 -2.18 -11.44
C VAL A 45 -1.95 -2.73 -10.36
N PHE A 46 -2.51 -3.21 -9.26
CA PHE A 46 -1.77 -3.74 -8.11
C PHE A 46 -2.46 -4.97 -7.53
N ASP A 47 -1.69 -5.81 -6.84
CA ASP A 47 -2.15 -7.04 -6.20
C ASP A 47 -2.06 -6.93 -4.67
N VAL A 48 -3.17 -7.18 -3.97
CA VAL A 48 -3.20 -7.14 -2.51
C VAL A 48 -2.56 -8.40 -1.93
N SER A 49 -1.26 -8.32 -1.69
CA SER A 49 -0.40 -9.43 -1.23
C SER A 49 -0.58 -9.78 0.26
N ILE A 50 -1.83 -9.90 0.73
CA ILE A 50 -2.14 -10.36 2.10
C ILE A 50 -2.20 -11.91 2.13
N PRO A 51 -1.40 -12.56 3.00
CA PRO A 51 -1.42 -14.02 3.20
C PRO A 51 -2.81 -14.57 3.48
N LEU A 52 -3.17 -15.73 2.91
CA LEU A 52 -4.48 -16.37 3.15
C LEU A 52 -4.77 -16.60 4.64
N ALA A 53 -3.75 -16.99 5.42
CA ALA A 53 -3.86 -17.14 6.87
C ALA A 53 -4.21 -15.80 7.58
N LEU A 54 -3.70 -14.69 7.05
CA LEU A 54 -3.99 -13.34 7.57
C LEU A 54 -5.34 -12.82 7.05
N ARG A 55 -5.86 -13.31 5.93
CA ARG A 55 -7.18 -12.88 5.39
C ARG A 55 -8.37 -13.14 6.31
N TRP A 56 -8.22 -14.05 7.27
CA TRP A 56 -9.24 -14.29 8.32
C TRP A 56 -9.37 -13.13 9.30
N ILE A 57 -8.31 -12.34 9.45
CA ILE A 57 -8.22 -11.21 10.41
C ILE A 57 -8.17 -9.87 9.67
N PHE A 58 -7.59 -9.85 8.48
CA PHE A 58 -7.35 -8.68 7.65
C PHE A 58 -8.12 -8.82 6.34
N ASP A 59 -9.20 -8.06 6.19
CA ASP A 59 -9.98 -8.08 4.96
C ASP A 59 -9.18 -7.43 3.81
N PRO A 60 -8.79 -8.17 2.76
CA PRO A 60 -8.04 -7.61 1.63
C PRO A 60 -8.82 -6.57 0.81
N HIS A 61 -10.11 -6.36 1.08
CA HIS A 61 -10.95 -5.36 0.42
C HIS A 61 -11.02 -4.04 1.21
N ASP A 62 -10.39 -3.94 2.38
CA ASP A 62 -10.35 -2.70 3.16
C ASP A 62 -9.63 -1.60 2.35
N PRO A 63 -10.28 -0.45 2.05
CA PRO A 63 -9.69 0.62 1.25
C PRO A 63 -8.33 1.11 1.74
N ARG A 64 -8.08 1.03 3.06
CA ARG A 64 -6.79 1.41 3.66
C ARG A 64 -5.67 0.47 3.24
N TYR A 65 -5.99 -0.83 3.12
CA TYR A 65 -5.03 -1.82 2.65
C TYR A 65 -4.85 -1.74 1.14
N LEU A 66 -5.91 -1.45 0.39
CA LEU A 66 -5.81 -1.23 -1.07
C LEU A 66 -4.86 -0.08 -1.40
N LYS A 67 -5.03 1.05 -0.73
CA LYS A 67 -4.20 2.24 -0.95
C LYS A 67 -2.74 2.03 -0.57
N ALA A 68 -2.50 1.34 0.54
CA ALA A 68 -1.14 1.00 0.97
C ALA A 68 -0.51 -0.02 0.00
N ALA A 69 -1.27 -1.03 -0.46
CA ALA A 69 -0.80 -2.03 -1.41
C ALA A 69 -0.45 -1.42 -2.77
N ALA A 70 -1.25 -0.46 -3.26
CA ALA A 70 -0.94 0.27 -4.49
C ALA A 70 0.40 1.00 -4.41
N LEU A 71 0.68 1.66 -3.28
CA LEU A 71 1.97 2.31 -3.02
C LEU A 71 3.12 1.31 -2.96
N HIS A 72 2.93 0.19 -2.26
CA HIS A 72 3.95 -0.86 -2.14
C HIS A 72 4.33 -1.44 -3.51
N ASP A 73 3.35 -1.80 -4.33
CA ASP A 73 3.59 -2.39 -5.65
C ASP A 73 4.19 -1.38 -6.62
N GLU A 74 3.81 -0.10 -6.53
CA GLU A 74 4.44 0.97 -7.31
C GLU A 74 5.92 1.12 -6.96
N LEU A 75 6.28 1.12 -5.67
CA LEU A 75 7.68 1.20 -5.24
C LEU A 75 8.48 -0.01 -5.71
N LEU A 76 7.92 -1.22 -5.64
CA LEU A 76 8.57 -2.40 -6.19
C LEU A 76 8.77 -2.28 -7.71
N ARG A 77 7.79 -1.75 -8.45
CA ARG A 77 7.89 -1.51 -9.90
C ARG A 77 8.95 -0.46 -10.25
N ARG A 78 9.15 0.54 -9.39
CA ARG A 78 10.20 1.55 -9.52
C ARG A 78 11.60 1.04 -9.15
N GLY A 79 11.71 -0.20 -8.66
CA GLY A 79 13.00 -0.83 -8.34
C GLY A 79 13.48 -0.62 -6.92
N PHE A 80 12.63 -0.08 -6.02
CA PHE A 80 12.95 -0.08 -4.60
C PHE A 80 13.02 -1.50 -4.05
N ASP A 81 13.89 -1.71 -3.07
CA ASP A 81 13.94 -2.98 -2.38
C ASP A 81 12.66 -3.18 -1.55
N ARG A 82 12.36 -4.45 -1.28
CA ARG A 82 11.12 -4.84 -0.61
C ARG A 82 11.01 -4.31 0.82
N VAL A 83 12.13 -4.11 1.52
CA VAL A 83 12.11 -3.58 2.89
C VAL A 83 11.77 -2.09 2.85
N THR A 84 12.34 -1.33 1.92
CA THR A 84 11.98 0.09 1.71
C THR A 84 10.52 0.23 1.30
N ALA A 85 10.02 -0.59 0.36
CA ALA A 85 8.62 -0.59 -0.02
C ALA A 85 7.69 -0.95 1.16
N ALA A 86 8.07 -1.93 1.98
CA ALA A 86 7.34 -2.30 3.19
C ALA A 86 7.35 -1.21 4.27
N GLY A 87 8.43 -0.42 4.35
CA GLY A 87 8.51 0.77 5.22
C GLY A 87 7.48 1.83 4.82
N ALA A 88 7.40 2.15 3.52
CA ALA A 88 6.38 3.07 3.01
C ALA A 88 4.95 2.54 3.23
N PHE A 89 4.74 1.24 3.04
CA PHE A 89 3.48 0.56 3.36
C PHE A 89 3.09 0.73 4.85
N ASN A 90 4.02 0.55 5.78
CA ASN A 90 3.78 0.76 7.21
C ASN A 90 3.31 2.19 7.54
N GLU A 91 4.01 3.19 6.98
CA GLU A 91 3.71 4.59 7.23
C GLU A 91 2.38 5.01 6.57
N ALA A 92 2.06 4.47 5.40
CA ALA A 92 0.74 4.65 4.77
C ALA A 92 -0.39 4.10 5.65
N LEU A 93 -0.26 2.87 6.13
CA LEU A 93 -1.26 2.28 7.04
C LEU A 93 -1.40 3.06 8.35
N LYS A 94 -0.30 3.62 8.85
CA LYS A 94 -0.30 4.46 10.06
C LYS A 94 -1.03 5.76 9.82
N ALA A 95 -0.85 6.38 8.65
CA ALA A 95 -1.58 7.57 8.24
C ALA A 95 -3.09 7.31 8.13
N ASP A 96 -3.48 6.10 7.70
CA ASP A 96 -4.88 5.66 7.60
C ASP A 96 -5.46 5.11 8.93
N GLY A 97 -4.74 5.28 10.05
CA GLY A 97 -5.25 4.97 11.40
C GLY A 97 -5.25 3.49 11.78
N VAL A 98 -4.50 2.65 11.07
CA VAL A 98 -4.40 1.22 11.41
C VAL A 98 -3.55 1.01 12.68
N SER A 99 -4.03 0.18 13.60
CA SER A 99 -3.36 -0.06 14.89
C SER A 99 -1.96 -0.67 14.71
N ALA A 100 -1.05 -0.38 15.65
CA ALA A 100 0.35 -0.78 15.56
C ALA A 100 0.55 -2.31 15.42
N ALA A 101 -0.22 -3.12 16.16
CA ALA A 101 -0.15 -4.58 16.08
C ALA A 101 -0.55 -5.09 14.68
N ARG A 102 -1.60 -4.51 14.09
CA ARG A 102 -2.06 -4.84 12.74
C ARG A 102 -1.03 -4.46 11.68
N ARG A 103 -0.43 -3.28 11.82
CA ARG A 103 0.64 -2.82 10.92
C ARG A 103 1.85 -3.74 10.97
N LEU A 104 2.32 -4.11 12.17
CA LEU A 104 3.47 -5.01 12.33
C LEU A 104 3.24 -6.34 11.60
N ALA A 105 2.08 -6.98 11.82
CA ALA A 105 1.76 -8.25 11.17
C ALA A 105 1.77 -8.15 9.64
N MET A 106 1.15 -7.11 9.07
CA MET A 106 1.08 -6.95 7.62
C MET A 106 2.43 -6.53 7.00
N VAL A 107 3.16 -5.63 7.64
CA VAL A 107 4.48 -5.18 7.17
C VAL A 107 5.45 -6.34 7.15
N SER A 108 5.47 -7.18 8.19
CA SER A 108 6.27 -8.39 8.20
C SER A 108 5.87 -9.35 7.08
N ALA A 109 4.57 -9.48 6.78
CA ALA A 109 4.10 -10.30 5.68
C ALA A 109 4.61 -9.78 4.32
N VAL A 110 4.46 -8.49 4.01
CA VAL A 110 4.86 -7.95 2.69
C VAL A 110 6.37 -7.80 2.55
N ALA A 111 7.09 -7.53 3.65
CA ALA A 111 8.55 -7.40 3.66
C ALA A 111 9.26 -8.73 3.41
N PHE A 112 8.80 -9.82 4.03
CA PHE A 112 9.53 -11.09 4.08
C PHE A 112 8.91 -12.21 3.24
N TYR A 113 7.61 -12.15 2.94
CA TYR A 113 6.97 -13.19 2.13
C TYR A 113 6.85 -12.75 0.67
N ARG A 114 7.55 -13.47 -0.22
CA ARG A 114 7.32 -13.44 -1.65
C ARG A 114 6.27 -14.50 -1.99
N TRP A 115 5.06 -14.08 -2.32
CA TRP A 115 4.09 -14.98 -2.92
C TRP A 115 4.52 -15.20 -4.37
N SER A 116 4.93 -16.43 -4.67
CA SER A 116 5.31 -16.91 -6.01
C SER A 116 4.08 -17.39 -6.78
#